data_AF-A0A0B6ZUD4-F1
#
_entry.id   AF-A0A0B6ZUD4-F1
#
_cell.length_a   1.000
_cell.length_b   1.000
_cell.length_c   1.000
_cell.angle_alpha   90.00
_cell.angle_beta   90.00
_cell.angle_gamma   90.00
#
_symmetry.space_group_name_H-M   'P 1'
#
loop_
_entity.id
_entity.type
_entity.pdbx_description
1 polymer ?
#
loop_
_entity_poly.entity_id
_entity_poly.type
_entity_poly.pdbx_seq_one_letter_code
_entity_poly.pdbx_strand_id
1 'polypeptide(L)'
;HLFTSFGATEAEAVARAESMLELENFIASASAGHNHIHDQFRLYNVMPISLLQYNYSMINWIQHFSVLGFHVTGETEVVILHPDYMYKITHFLQDYYSGSEEK
;
A
#
# COMPACT_ATOMS: atom_id res chain seq x y z
N HIS A 1 6.33 -21.83 11.83
CA HIS A 1 6.25 -23.03 10.97
C HIS A 1 6.16 -22.73 9.47
N LEU A 2 5.44 -21.69 9.01
CA LEU A 2 5.35 -21.37 7.58
C LEU A 2 6.74 -21.18 6.93
N PHE A 3 7.58 -20.31 7.50
CA PHE A 3 8.93 -20.06 6.99
C PHE A 3 9.89 -21.24 7.12
N THR A 4 9.78 -22.02 8.18
CA THR A 4 10.59 -23.24 8.35
C THR A 4 10.22 -24.32 7.33
N SER A 5 8.94 -24.39 6.94
CA SER A 5 8.50 -25.25 5.82
C SER A 5 9.06 -24.82 4.46
N PHE A 6 9.48 -23.56 4.33
CA PHE A 6 10.20 -23.04 3.16
C PHE A 6 11.73 -23.14 3.29
N GLY A 7 12.24 -23.87 4.28
CA GLY A 7 13.67 -24.13 4.46
C GLY A 7 14.43 -23.08 5.25
N ALA A 8 13.75 -22.11 5.88
CA ALA A 8 14.41 -21.16 6.79
C ALA A 8 14.82 -21.87 8.09
N THR A 9 15.95 -21.47 8.66
CA THR A 9 16.31 -21.83 10.04
C THR A 9 15.30 -21.22 11.02
N GLU A 10 15.25 -21.74 12.24
CA GLU A 10 14.33 -21.21 13.27
C GLU A 10 14.60 -19.73 13.55
N ALA A 11 15.87 -19.33 13.65
CA ALA A 11 16.26 -17.93 13.86
C ALA A 11 15.82 -17.02 12.70
N GLU A 12 16.02 -17.44 11.45
CA GLU A 12 15.57 -16.67 10.27
C GLU A 12 14.03 -16.61 10.18
N ALA A 13 13.36 -17.71 10.55
CA ALA A 13 11.91 -17.77 10.56
C ALA A 13 11.31 -16.82 11.61
N VAL A 14 11.93 -16.72 12.79
CA VAL A 14 11.53 -15.76 13.83
C VAL A 14 11.76 -14.33 13.35
N ALA A 15 12.96 -14.00 12.87
CA ALA A 15 13.26 -12.65 12.39
C ALA A 15 12.32 -12.20 11.25
N ARG A 16 12.02 -13.08 10.29
CA ARG A 16 11.06 -12.78 9.22
C ARG A 16 9.63 -12.62 9.72
N ALA A 17 9.21 -13.42 10.70
CA ALA A 17 7.89 -13.29 11.31
C ALA A 17 7.75 -11.97 12.08
N GLU A 18 8.78 -11.54 12.79
CA GLU A 18 8.81 -10.24 13.48
C GLU A 18 8.70 -9.09 12.48
N SER A 19 9.49 -9.09 11.40
CA SER A 19 9.39 -8.04 10.36
C SER A 19 8.02 -8.03 9.67
N MET A 20 7.39 -9.18 9.46
CA MET A 20 6.01 -9.23 8.94
C MET A 20 5.02 -8.64 9.93
N LEU A 21 5.14 -8.96 11.22
CA LEU A 21 4.27 -8.44 12.26
C LEU A 21 4.40 -6.91 12.38
N GLU A 22 5.61 -6.37 12.25
CA GLU A 22 5.85 -4.93 12.21
C GLU A 22 5.13 -4.26 11.04
N LEU A 23 5.23 -4.86 9.84
CA LEU A 23 4.52 -4.38 8.65
C LEU A 23 3.00 -4.43 8.83
N GLU A 24 2.46 -5.53 9.38
CA GLU A 24 1.04 -5.69 9.65
C GLU A 24 0.53 -4.67 10.66
N ASN A 25 1.26 -4.46 11.75
CA ASN A 25 0.95 -3.45 12.76
C ASN A 25 0.92 -2.04 12.14
N PHE A 26 1.87 -1.75 11.25
CA PHE A 26 1.87 -0.49 10.53
C PHE A 26 0.63 -0.33 9.63
N ILE A 27 0.31 -1.34 8.80
CA ILE A 27 -0.86 -1.31 7.92
C ILE A 27 -2.16 -1.14 8.73
N ALA A 28 -2.27 -1.84 9.86
CA ALA A 28 -3.40 -1.69 10.79
C ALA A 28 -3.47 -0.26 11.35
N SER A 29 -2.34 0.34 11.73
CA SER A 29 -2.29 1.72 12.23
C SER A 29 -2.67 2.76 11.16
N ALA A 30 -2.28 2.54 9.90
CA ALA A 30 -2.66 3.40 8.78
C ALA A 30 -4.17 3.37 8.53
N SER A 31 -4.79 2.22 8.81
CA SER A 31 -6.22 1.97 8.71
C SER A 31 -7.02 2.47 9.92
N ALA A 32 -6.36 2.80 11.04
CA ALA A 32 -7.04 3.27 12.25
C ALA A 32 -7.72 4.64 12.03
N GLY A 33 -8.95 4.78 12.53
CA GLY A 33 -9.70 6.05 12.48
C GLY A 33 -10.65 6.22 11.29
N HIS A 34 -10.79 5.22 10.42
CA HIS A 34 -11.81 5.22 9.35
C HIS A 34 -13.20 4.94 9.94
N ASN A 35 -13.71 5.81 10.80
CA ASN A 35 -15.04 5.70 11.41
C ASN A 35 -16.18 6.11 10.44
N HIS A 36 -15.83 6.54 9.23
CA HIS A 36 -16.74 7.06 8.21
C HIS A 36 -16.91 6.13 7.01
N ILE A 37 -16.65 4.83 7.17
CA ILE A 37 -16.85 3.80 6.11
C ILE A 37 -18.30 3.75 5.60
N HIS A 38 -19.24 4.34 6.34
CA HIS A 38 -20.64 4.42 5.97
C HIS A 38 -21.02 5.74 5.28
N ASP A 39 -20.13 6.75 5.24
CA ASP A 39 -20.40 8.04 4.60
C ASP A 39 -19.93 8.03 3.14
N GLN A 40 -20.86 7.64 2.26
CA GLN A 40 -20.62 7.54 0.82
C GLN A 40 -20.06 8.83 0.16
N PHE A 41 -20.38 10.02 0.71
CA PHE A 41 -19.89 11.28 0.14
C PHE A 41 -18.43 11.55 0.48
N ARG A 42 -17.97 11.09 1.65
CA ARG A 42 -16.55 11.18 2.05
C ARG A 42 -15.67 10.13 1.39
N LEU A 43 -16.27 9.02 0.94
CA LEU A 43 -15.56 7.95 0.24
C LEU A 43 -15.40 8.22 -1.26
N TYR A 44 -16.13 9.17 -1.83
CA TYR A 44 -16.11 9.43 -3.27
C TYR A 44 -15.08 10.49 -3.66
N ASN A 45 -13.79 10.14 -3.60
CA ASN A 45 -12.69 11.03 -3.98
C ASN A 45 -12.21 10.67 -5.39
N VAL A 46 -12.75 11.35 -6.40
CA VAL A 46 -12.40 11.09 -7.80
C VAL A 46 -11.12 11.81 -8.18
N MET A 47 -10.20 11.11 -8.86
CA MET A 47 -9.08 11.75 -9.54
C MET A 47 -8.65 10.98 -10.78
N PRO A 48 -8.05 11.66 -11.78
CA PRO A 48 -7.43 10.98 -12.91
C PRO A 48 -6.22 10.16 -12.45
N ILE A 49 -5.94 9.06 -13.16
CA ILE A 49 -4.79 8.18 -12.86
C ILE A 49 -3.47 8.94 -12.91
N SER A 50 -3.35 9.97 -13.75
CA SER A 50 -2.16 10.84 -13.78
C SER A 50 -1.91 11.52 -12.42
N LEU A 51 -2.97 12.00 -11.76
CA LEU A 51 -2.90 12.61 -10.44
C LEU A 51 -2.71 11.55 -9.33
N LEU A 52 -3.34 10.37 -9.47
CA LEU A 52 -3.10 9.23 -8.59
C LEU A 52 -1.62 8.84 -8.57
N GLN A 53 -0.99 8.75 -9.75
CA GLN A 53 0.41 8.36 -9.88
C GLN A 53 1.38 9.42 -9.37
N TYR A 54 1.01 10.70 -9.49
CA TYR A 54 1.77 11.80 -8.89
C TYR A 54 1.70 11.77 -7.36
N ASN A 55 0.50 11.59 -6.79
CA ASN A 55 0.28 11.63 -5.34
C ASN A 55 0.71 10.36 -4.62
N TYR A 56 0.61 9.19 -5.28
CA TYR A 56 0.85 7.88 -4.70
C TYR A 56 1.81 7.09 -5.57
N SER A 57 3.07 7.54 -5.62
CA SER A 57 4.09 7.03 -6.55
C SER A 57 4.63 5.64 -6.22
N MET A 58 4.04 4.93 -5.26
CA MET A 58 4.52 3.63 -4.79
C MET A 58 4.46 2.53 -5.86
N ILE A 59 3.53 2.64 -6.83
CA ILE A 59 3.39 1.70 -7.93
C ILE A 59 3.10 2.42 -9.24
N ASN A 60 3.42 1.76 -10.35
CA ASN A 60 2.96 2.18 -11.67
C ASN A 60 1.49 1.78 -11.83
N TRP A 61 0.57 2.70 -11.54
CA TRP A 61 -0.88 2.45 -11.56
C TRP A 61 -1.40 2.06 -12.94
N ILE A 62 -0.91 2.69 -14.01
CA ILE A 62 -1.32 2.33 -15.39
C ILE A 62 -0.94 0.87 -15.67
N GLN A 63 0.29 0.47 -15.34
CA GLN A 63 0.74 -0.90 -15.52
C GLN A 63 -0.04 -1.87 -14.61
N HIS A 64 -0.29 -1.50 -13.36
CA HIS A 64 -1.05 -2.33 -12.42
C HIS A 64 -2.47 -2.63 -12.95
N PHE A 65 -3.20 -1.61 -13.40
CA PHE A 65 -4.52 -1.78 -13.98
C PHE A 65 -4.49 -2.58 -15.30
N SER A 66 -3.45 -2.40 -16.12
CA SER A 66 -3.26 -3.18 -17.34
C SER A 66 -3.08 -4.68 -17.05
N VAL A 67 -2.31 -5.05 -16.03
CA VAL A 67 -2.13 -6.45 -15.61
C VAL A 67 -3.44 -7.06 -15.09
N LEU A 68 -4.30 -6.25 -14.47
CA LEU A 68 -5.65 -6.65 -14.06
C LEU A 68 -6.65 -6.74 -15.24
N GLY A 69 -6.23 -6.39 -16.46
CA GLY A 69 -7.05 -6.46 -17.68
C GLY A 69 -7.80 -5.17 -18.01
N PHE A 70 -7.61 -4.10 -17.24
CA PHE A 70 -8.23 -2.80 -17.51
C PHE A 70 -7.41 -2.00 -18.52
N HIS A 71 -8.08 -1.45 -19.52
CA HIS A 71 -7.47 -0.53 -20.49
C HIS A 71 -7.66 0.89 -20.00
N VAL A 72 -6.66 1.41 -19.28
CA VAL A 72 -6.69 2.74 -18.66
C VAL A 72 -5.63 3.66 -19.26
N THR A 73 -5.89 4.96 -19.19
CA THR A 73 -4.95 6.02 -19.58
C THR A 73 -4.76 6.98 -18.41
N GLY A 74 -3.83 7.94 -18.53
CA GLY A 74 -3.64 8.97 -17.49
C GLY A 74 -4.91 9.79 -17.20
N GLU A 75 -5.80 9.94 -18.19
CA GLU A 75 -7.07 10.67 -18.06
C GLU A 75 -8.21 9.83 -17.49
N THR A 76 -8.02 8.52 -17.32
CA THR A 76 -9.04 7.65 -16.74
C THR A 76 -9.26 8.03 -15.29
N GLU A 77 -10.51 8.29 -14.91
CA GLU A 77 -10.88 8.63 -13.53
C GLU A 77 -11.01 7.37 -12.67
N VAL A 78 -10.54 7.47 -11.44
CA VAL A 78 -10.69 6.45 -10.40
C VAL A 78 -11.25 7.06 -9.13
N VAL A 79 -11.97 6.25 -8.35
CA VAL A 79 -12.51 6.64 -7.05
C VAL A 79 -11.60 6.11 -5.95
N ILE A 80 -11.12 7.00 -5.09
CA ILE A 80 -10.29 6.65 -3.93
C ILE A 80 -11.15 6.71 -2.67
N LEU A 81 -11.38 5.54 -2.08
CA LEU A 81 -12.21 5.44 -0.87
C LEU A 81 -11.52 6.04 0.36
N HIS A 82 -10.19 5.88 0.45
CA HIS A 82 -9.41 6.22 1.63
C HIS A 82 -8.09 6.92 1.24
N PRO A 83 -8.14 8.22 0.87
CA PRO A 83 -6.94 8.96 0.46
C PRO A 83 -5.89 9.08 1.57
N ASP A 84 -6.32 9.20 2.84
CA ASP A 84 -5.42 9.26 4.00
C ASP A 84 -4.65 7.95 4.21
N TYR A 85 -5.32 6.81 4.01
CA TYR A 85 -4.68 5.50 4.04
C TYR A 85 -3.61 5.40 2.95
N MET A 86 -3.97 5.75 1.71
CA MET A 86 -3.06 5.74 0.56
C MET A 86 -1.82 6.61 0.82
N TYR A 87 -2.00 7.79 1.42
CA TYR A 87 -0.92 8.69 1.79
C TYR A 87 0.02 8.07 2.83
N LYS A 88 -0.53 7.52 3.93
CA LYS A 88 0.26 6.90 5.00
C LYS A 88 1.06 5.70 4.50
N ILE A 89 0.45 4.82 3.68
CA ILE A 89 1.14 3.67 3.10
C ILE A 89 2.26 4.12 2.15
N THR A 90 1.99 5.10 1.29
CA THR A 90 2.98 5.61 0.34
C THR A 90 4.20 6.16 1.07
N HIS A 91 3.99 6.99 2.09
CA HIS A 91 5.09 7.55 2.90
C HIS A 91 5.90 6.49 3.61
N PHE A 92 5.24 5.53 4.27
CA PHE A 92 5.96 4.46 4.95
C PHE A 92 6.80 3.61 4.02
N LEU A 93 6.28 3.25 2.84
CA LEU A 93 7.05 2.50 1.87
C LEU A 93 8.24 3.32 1.36
N GLN A 94 8.04 4.61 1.07
CA GLN A 94 9.13 5.51 0.69
C GLN A 94 10.21 5.60 1.77
N ASP A 95 9.81 5.74 3.05
CA ASP A 95 10.74 5.78 4.18
C ASP A 95 11.47 4.44 4.36
N TYR A 96 10.77 3.33 4.20
CA TYR A 96 11.35 1.99 4.28
C TYR A 96 12.40 1.75 3.18
N TYR A 97 12.10 2.12 1.93
CA TYR A 97 13.02 1.97 0.81
C TYR A 97 14.19 2.96 0.89
N SER A 98 13.95 4.22 1.28
CA SER A 98 15.01 5.22 1.41
C SER A 98 15.95 4.91 2.59
N GLY A 99 15.41 4.42 3.71
CA GLY A 99 16.21 3.98 4.86
C GLY A 99 16.96 2.66 4.62
N SER A 100 16.59 1.90 3.58
CA SER A 100 17.32 0.69 3.16
C SER A 100 18.55 0.99 2.30
N GLU A 101 18.68 2.20 1.74
CA GLU A 101 19.88 2.65 1.02
C GLU A 101 20.97 3.21 1.94
N GLU A 102 20.63 3.57 3.19
CA GLU A 102 21.59 4.11 4.19
C GLU A 102 22.18 3.05 5.15
N LYS A 103 21.90 1.75 4.96
CA LYS A 103 22.44 0.64 5.77
C LYS A 103 23.24 -0.35 4.93
#